data_AF-Q0W7I3-F1
#
_entry.id   AF-Q0W7I3-F1
#
_cell.length_a   1.000
_cell.length_b   1.000
_cell.length_c   1.000
_cell.angle_alpha   90.00
_cell.angle_beta   90.00
_cell.angle_gamma   90.00
#
_symmetry.space_group_name_H-M   'P 1'
#
loop_
_entity.id
_entity.type
_entity.pdbx_description
1 polymer ?
#
loop_
_entity_poly.entity_id
_entity_poly.type
_entity_poly.pdbx_seq_one_letter_code
_entity_poly.pdbx_strand_id
1 'polypeptide(L)'
;MSGDIRPFECAMCGQCCANQDLIQLTSYELFRLAERLNTPPAELFSRYCEIGETSLNPMIHMYIRTVEQRCPFLDGKLCSVHDARPYACRAYPKRQPYLKAGEMKAFVRSKYPMLEATCDLFKLDDTVEMIGDADVLTDQTIAYMTDELYFNTIRPEHVDLTVPYDVTDSFLRDGVMREIVLTHLARPYLGSLADSPLTGIIAMTLQARVWGAGVSFVRQPSDISVQEDARIGQYLLAKTDATSVEALRALVESGRMDLGRTFFAAGTTGDKVRISAVHGSSADKVAIGFQIEADAAAVERLSAGGARPVYVFFLPEDGSSTRAVGLAIGG
;
A
#
# COMPACT_ATOMS: atom_id res chain seq x y z
N MET A 1 -3.60 33.45 -12.85
CA MET A 1 -2.17 33.10 -12.95
C MET A 1 -2.08 32.14 -14.12
N SER A 2 -1.57 32.60 -15.25
CA SER A 2 -1.38 31.78 -16.47
C SER A 2 -0.05 31.04 -16.34
N GLY A 3 -0.06 29.87 -15.70
CA GLY A 3 1.10 28.98 -15.74
C GLY A 3 1.19 28.35 -17.12
N ASP A 4 2.32 28.53 -17.81
CA ASP A 4 2.62 27.77 -19.02
C ASP A 4 2.83 26.30 -18.64
N ILE A 5 1.90 25.43 -19.03
CA ILE A 5 2.08 23.97 -18.93
C ILE A 5 3.00 23.57 -20.08
N ARG A 6 4.25 23.20 -19.77
CA ARG A 6 5.18 22.62 -20.75
C ARG A 6 5.54 21.18 -20.39
N PRO A 7 5.42 20.23 -21.34
CA PRO A 7 5.88 18.87 -21.09
C PRO A 7 7.41 18.86 -21.01
N PHE A 8 7.94 18.23 -19.96
CA PHE A 8 9.33 17.78 -19.96
C PHE A 8 9.49 16.66 -20.99
N GLU A 9 10.51 16.77 -21.85
CA GLU A 9 10.90 15.71 -22.78
C GLU A 9 12.26 15.14 -22.35
N CYS A 10 12.34 13.82 -22.19
CA CYS A 10 13.58 13.15 -21.82
C CYS A 10 14.53 13.11 -23.03
N ALA A 11 15.70 13.74 -22.91
CA ALA A 11 16.74 13.71 -23.94
C ALA A 11 17.47 12.35 -24.06
N MET A 12 17.06 11.33 -23.29
CA MET A 12 17.66 9.98 -23.27
C MET A 12 19.19 10.01 -23.09
N CYS A 13 19.71 10.95 -22.29
CA CYS A 13 21.14 11.20 -22.17
C CYS A 13 21.90 10.17 -21.31
N GLY A 14 21.18 9.30 -20.58
CA GLY A 14 21.74 8.28 -19.70
C GLY A 14 22.35 8.80 -18.39
N GLN A 15 22.39 10.13 -18.17
CA GLN A 15 23.09 10.71 -17.02
C GLN A 15 22.42 10.39 -15.69
N CYS A 16 21.08 10.33 -15.65
CA CYS A 16 20.35 9.86 -14.47
C CYS A 16 20.56 8.37 -14.17
N CYS A 17 21.05 7.57 -15.13
CA CYS A 17 21.39 6.16 -14.91
C CYS A 17 22.87 5.98 -14.55
N ALA A 18 23.72 6.95 -14.89
CA ALA A 18 25.16 6.93 -14.62
C ALA A 18 25.55 7.63 -13.30
N ASN A 19 24.61 8.30 -12.64
CA ASN A 19 24.82 9.06 -11.42
C ASN A 19 23.64 8.83 -10.46
N GLN A 20 23.36 7.57 -10.16
CA GLN A 20 22.22 7.13 -9.36
C GLN A 20 22.69 6.11 -8.33
N ASP A 21 22.37 6.38 -7.07
CA ASP A 21 22.64 5.48 -5.95
C ASP A 21 21.40 4.65 -5.59
N LEU A 22 20.19 5.16 -5.83
CA LEU A 22 18.96 4.52 -5.40
C LEU A 22 17.87 4.45 -6.48
N ILE A 23 17.44 3.23 -6.83
CA ILE A 23 16.27 3.00 -7.70
C ILE A 23 15.31 2.08 -6.96
N GLN A 24 14.26 2.66 -6.37
CA GLN A 24 13.18 1.89 -5.76
C GLN A 24 12.47 1.05 -6.83
N LEU A 25 12.22 -0.20 -6.48
CA LEU A 25 11.56 -1.22 -7.27
C LEU A 25 10.51 -1.88 -6.38
N THR A 26 9.38 -2.29 -6.96
CA THR A 26 8.40 -3.12 -6.25
C THR A 26 8.44 -4.59 -6.67
N SER A 27 7.85 -5.47 -5.87
CA SER A 27 7.69 -6.88 -6.21
C SER A 27 6.99 -7.05 -7.56
N TYR A 28 5.96 -6.23 -7.84
CA TYR A 28 5.31 -6.21 -9.16
C TYR A 28 6.29 -5.96 -10.31
N GLU A 29 7.20 -5.02 -10.12
CA GLU A 29 8.16 -4.61 -11.15
C GLU A 29 9.35 -5.54 -11.27
N LEU A 30 9.76 -6.18 -10.18
CA LEU A 30 10.75 -7.25 -10.19
C LEU A 30 10.34 -8.36 -11.16
N PHE A 31 9.10 -8.82 -11.09
CA PHE A 31 8.59 -9.90 -11.94
C PHE A 31 8.49 -9.45 -13.41
N ARG A 32 8.04 -8.22 -13.67
CA ARG A 32 8.02 -7.66 -15.04
C ARG A 32 9.43 -7.49 -15.63
N LEU A 33 10.38 -7.09 -14.79
CA LEU A 33 11.78 -6.94 -15.19
C LEU A 33 12.42 -8.31 -15.47
N ALA A 34 12.12 -9.30 -14.63
CA ALA A 34 12.49 -10.69 -14.81
C ALA A 34 11.95 -11.27 -16.13
N GLU A 35 10.66 -11.06 -16.43
CA GLU A 35 10.04 -11.44 -17.71
C GLU A 35 10.76 -10.79 -18.90
N ARG A 36 11.01 -9.47 -18.83
CA ARG A 36 11.69 -8.73 -19.91
C ARG A 36 13.11 -9.21 -20.18
N LEU A 37 13.79 -9.72 -19.16
CA LEU A 37 15.18 -10.22 -19.25
C LEU A 37 15.26 -11.73 -19.46
N ASN A 38 14.12 -12.43 -19.46
CA ASN A 38 14.04 -13.89 -19.51
C ASN A 38 14.89 -14.57 -18.42
N THR A 39 14.82 -14.01 -17.20
CA THR A 39 15.56 -14.45 -16.02
C THR A 39 14.57 -14.78 -14.90
N PRO A 40 14.73 -15.86 -14.13
CA PRO A 40 13.88 -16.13 -12.97
C PRO A 40 13.89 -14.96 -11.96
N PRO A 41 12.74 -14.56 -11.38
CA PRO A 41 12.69 -13.44 -10.43
C PRO A 41 13.67 -13.56 -9.26
N ALA A 42 13.86 -14.76 -8.71
CA ALA A 42 14.81 -15.01 -7.62
C ALA A 42 16.27 -14.80 -8.06
N GLU A 43 16.65 -15.20 -9.28
CA GLU A 43 17.99 -14.96 -9.81
C GLU A 43 18.20 -13.46 -10.08
N LEU A 44 17.20 -12.79 -10.68
CA LEU A 44 17.25 -11.36 -10.93
C LEU A 44 17.40 -10.58 -9.61
N PHE A 45 16.60 -10.92 -8.59
CA PHE A 45 16.68 -10.34 -7.26
C PHE A 45 18.08 -10.53 -6.68
N SER A 46 18.58 -11.77 -6.64
CA SER A 46 19.90 -12.07 -6.07
C SER A 46 21.03 -11.31 -6.76
N ARG A 47 20.92 -11.07 -8.08
CA ARG A 47 21.98 -10.41 -8.85
C ARG A 47 21.90 -8.89 -8.76
N TYR A 48 20.70 -8.31 -8.76
CA TYR A 48 20.51 -6.89 -9.00
C TYR A 48 19.72 -6.15 -7.92
N CYS A 49 19.19 -6.81 -6.91
CA CYS A 49 18.31 -6.18 -5.94
C CYS A 49 18.82 -6.31 -4.50
N GLU A 50 18.26 -5.47 -3.64
CA GLU A 50 18.39 -5.56 -2.19
C GLU A 50 17.14 -5.01 -1.51
N ILE A 51 16.91 -5.42 -0.26
CA ILE A 51 15.82 -4.94 0.60
C ILE A 51 16.46 -4.26 1.80
N GLY A 52 16.00 -3.05 2.12
CA GLY A 52 16.50 -2.31 3.28
C GLY A 52 15.92 -0.91 3.38
N GLU A 53 16.48 -0.14 4.30
CA GLU A 53 16.18 1.28 4.49
C GLU A 53 17.28 2.13 3.86
N THR A 54 16.97 3.39 3.55
CA THR A 54 17.96 4.36 3.08
C THR A 54 17.84 5.69 3.78
N SER A 55 18.83 6.56 3.62
CA SER A 55 18.74 7.95 4.10
C SER A 55 17.61 8.75 3.47
N LEU A 56 17.09 8.33 2.31
CA LEU A 56 15.97 8.95 1.62
C LEU A 56 14.62 8.36 2.04
N ASN A 57 14.63 7.12 2.52
CA ASN A 57 13.43 6.40 2.88
C ASN A 57 13.72 5.50 4.09
N PRO A 58 13.29 5.90 5.30
CA PRO A 58 13.55 5.16 6.53
C PRO A 58 12.68 3.90 6.68
N MET A 59 11.75 3.64 5.77
CA MET A 59 11.00 2.38 5.74
C MET A 59 11.71 1.35 4.88
N ILE A 60 11.43 0.07 5.12
CA ILE A 60 12.01 -1.03 4.37
C ILE A 60 11.34 -1.10 2.99
N HIS A 61 12.15 -1.01 1.94
CA HIS A 61 11.72 -1.21 0.56
C HIS A 61 12.74 -2.04 -0.22
N MET A 62 12.34 -2.45 -1.43
CA MET A 62 13.23 -3.08 -2.39
C MET A 62 13.83 -2.05 -3.35
N TYR A 63 15.10 -2.24 -3.69
CA TYR A 63 15.87 -1.38 -4.58
C TYR A 63 16.67 -2.19 -5.59
N ILE A 64 16.95 -1.59 -6.74
CA ILE A 64 17.99 -2.08 -7.64
C ILE A 64 19.35 -1.62 -7.09
N ARG A 65 20.25 -2.56 -6.85
CA ARG A 65 21.63 -2.35 -6.45
C ARG A 65 22.40 -1.64 -7.56
N THR A 66 22.94 -0.48 -7.26
CA THR A 66 23.81 0.28 -8.16
C THR A 66 25.28 -0.06 -7.89
N VAL A 67 26.11 -0.05 -8.92
CA VAL A 67 27.56 -0.29 -8.81
C VAL A 67 28.27 0.98 -9.24
N GLU A 68 29.10 1.56 -8.37
CA GLU A 68 29.77 2.84 -8.64
C GLU A 68 28.78 3.96 -9.07
N GLN A 69 27.62 4.02 -8.41
CA GLN A 69 26.52 4.95 -8.74
C GLN A 69 25.98 4.79 -10.18
N ARG A 70 26.14 3.61 -10.77
CA ARG A 70 25.65 3.28 -12.10
C ARG A 70 24.57 2.21 -12.01
N CYS A 71 23.48 2.44 -12.73
CA CYS A 71 22.42 1.47 -12.94
C CYS A 71 22.97 0.25 -13.71
N PRO A 72 22.73 -0.99 -13.24
CA PRO A 72 23.23 -2.20 -13.90
C PRO A 72 22.59 -2.43 -15.28
N PHE A 73 21.46 -1.79 -15.58
CA PHE A 73 20.77 -1.89 -16.86
C PHE A 73 21.14 -0.79 -17.87
N LEU A 74 22.12 0.06 -17.55
CA LEU A 74 22.62 1.09 -18.46
C LEU A 74 23.60 0.50 -19.48
N ASP A 75 23.14 0.38 -20.73
CA ASP A 75 23.94 -0.04 -21.88
C ASP A 75 24.33 1.19 -22.73
N GLY A 76 25.61 1.55 -22.68
CA GLY A 76 26.09 2.82 -23.23
C GLY A 76 25.37 4.02 -22.59
N LYS A 77 24.50 4.67 -23.37
CA LYS A 77 23.63 5.79 -22.93
C LYS A 77 22.15 5.39 -22.77
N LEU A 78 21.79 4.17 -23.14
CA LEU A 78 20.40 3.72 -23.23
C LEU A 78 20.07 2.72 -22.13
N CYS A 79 18.81 2.70 -21.72
CA CYS A 79 18.30 1.70 -20.79
C CYS A 79 17.99 0.40 -21.55
N SER A 80 18.71 -0.68 -21.24
CA SER A 80 18.48 -2.00 -21.86
C SER A 80 17.10 -2.60 -21.55
N VAL A 81 16.45 -2.10 -20.50
CA VAL A 81 15.13 -2.54 -20.01
C VAL A 81 14.09 -1.42 -20.11
N HIS A 82 14.22 -0.50 -21.07
CA HIS A 82 13.41 0.72 -21.13
C HIS A 82 11.90 0.46 -20.99
N ASP A 83 11.36 -0.56 -21.67
CA ASP A 83 9.92 -0.88 -21.62
C ASP A 83 9.46 -1.48 -20.27
N ALA A 84 10.39 -2.08 -19.53
CA ALA A 84 10.16 -2.65 -18.20
C ALA A 84 10.76 -1.79 -17.07
N ARG A 85 11.16 -0.55 -17.35
CA ARG A 85 11.79 0.34 -16.38
C ARG A 85 10.89 0.54 -15.15
N PRO A 86 11.45 0.62 -13.93
CA PRO A 86 10.64 0.84 -12.72
C PRO A 86 9.84 2.14 -12.74
N TYR A 87 8.82 2.27 -11.89
CA TYR A 87 7.92 3.41 -11.75
C TYR A 87 8.72 4.62 -11.30
N ALA A 88 9.72 4.44 -10.43
CA ALA A 88 10.68 5.49 -10.08
C ALA A 88 11.35 6.12 -11.32
N CYS A 89 11.61 5.32 -12.37
CA CYS A 89 12.18 5.77 -13.63
C CYS A 89 11.11 6.26 -14.61
N ARG A 90 9.95 5.60 -14.72
CA ARG A 90 8.83 6.01 -15.59
C ARG A 90 8.26 7.37 -15.19
N ALA A 91 8.09 7.59 -13.89
CA ALA A 91 7.53 8.81 -13.33
C ALA A 91 8.57 9.94 -13.25
N TYR A 92 9.84 9.73 -13.57
CA TYR A 92 10.82 10.82 -13.56
C TYR A 92 10.59 11.77 -14.75
N PRO A 93 10.61 13.11 -14.56
CA PRO A 93 10.80 13.85 -13.30
C PRO A 93 9.48 14.15 -12.56
N LYS A 94 8.34 13.77 -13.13
CA LYS A 94 6.98 14.10 -12.69
C LYS A 94 6.42 13.05 -11.72
N ARG A 95 7.08 12.92 -10.57
CA ARG A 95 6.81 11.88 -9.54
C ARG A 95 5.65 12.22 -8.60
N GLN A 96 4.96 13.32 -8.87
CA GLN A 96 3.80 13.78 -8.12
C GLN A 96 2.71 14.18 -9.12
N PRO A 97 1.43 14.16 -8.74
CA PRO A 97 0.33 14.57 -9.61
C PRO A 97 0.55 15.97 -10.19
N TYR A 98 1.11 16.85 -9.36
CA TYR A 98 1.44 18.22 -9.68
C TYR A 98 2.70 18.64 -8.94
N LEU A 99 3.70 19.19 -9.65
CA LEU A 99 4.79 19.96 -9.05
C LEU A 99 5.32 21.03 -9.99
N LYS A 100 5.94 22.08 -9.45
CA LYS A 100 6.66 23.07 -10.25
C LYS A 100 8.06 22.57 -10.61
N ALA A 101 8.55 22.96 -11.79
CA ALA A 101 9.90 22.62 -12.22
C ALA A 101 10.96 23.09 -11.22
N GLY A 102 10.80 24.27 -10.60
CA GLY A 102 11.71 24.77 -9.57
C GLY A 102 11.82 23.84 -8.34
N GLU A 103 10.71 23.25 -7.90
CA GLU A 103 10.69 22.29 -6.78
C GLU A 103 11.45 21.02 -7.14
N MET A 104 11.24 20.50 -8.34
CA MET A 104 11.97 19.33 -8.82
C MET A 104 13.46 19.60 -8.99
N LYS A 105 13.84 20.77 -9.53
CA LYS A 105 15.24 21.17 -9.65
C LYS A 105 15.91 21.27 -8.29
N ALA A 106 15.24 21.81 -7.28
CA ALA A 106 15.76 21.87 -5.92
C ALA A 106 16.05 20.47 -5.37
N PHE A 107 15.13 19.53 -5.56
CA PHE A 107 15.34 18.11 -5.22
C PHE A 107 16.53 17.51 -5.98
N VAL A 108 16.59 17.69 -7.31
CA VAL A 108 17.67 17.14 -8.15
C VAL A 108 19.02 17.74 -7.79
N ARG A 109 19.13 19.04 -7.51
CA ARG A 109 20.37 19.66 -7.02
C ARG A 109 20.84 19.08 -5.71
N SER A 110 19.90 18.84 -4.78
CA SER A 110 20.21 18.32 -3.45
C SER A 110 20.72 16.88 -3.49
N LYS A 111 20.22 16.06 -4.42
CA LYS A 111 20.51 14.61 -4.44
C LYS A 111 21.42 14.17 -5.57
N TYR A 112 21.31 14.78 -6.74
CA TYR A 112 22.02 14.42 -7.97
C TYR A 112 22.60 15.67 -8.65
N PRO A 113 23.55 16.39 -8.00
CA PRO A 113 24.06 17.67 -8.50
C PRO A 113 24.66 17.59 -9.92
N MET A 114 25.22 16.44 -10.31
CA MET A 114 25.75 16.19 -11.66
C MET A 114 24.68 16.31 -12.77
N LEU A 115 23.40 16.16 -12.43
CA LEU A 115 22.31 16.28 -13.39
C LEU A 115 21.96 17.74 -13.74
N GLU A 116 22.42 18.72 -12.95
CA GLU A 116 22.14 20.14 -13.23
C GLU A 116 22.69 20.58 -14.60
N ALA A 117 23.90 20.13 -14.94
CA ALA A 117 24.53 20.48 -16.21
C ALA A 117 23.99 19.69 -17.42
N THR A 118 23.24 18.61 -17.19
CA THR A 118 22.96 17.61 -18.23
C THR A 118 21.49 17.25 -18.44
N CYS A 119 20.61 17.52 -17.48
CA CYS A 119 19.20 17.17 -17.56
C CYS A 119 18.38 18.33 -18.15
N ASP A 120 17.56 18.03 -19.15
CA ASP A 120 16.67 19.00 -19.81
C ASP A 120 15.64 19.64 -18.87
N LEU A 121 15.43 19.06 -17.67
CA LEU A 121 14.65 19.67 -16.59
C LEU A 121 15.16 21.08 -16.27
N PHE A 122 16.48 21.30 -16.31
CA PHE A 122 17.10 22.59 -15.98
C PHE A 122 16.91 23.65 -17.06
N LYS A 123 16.41 23.28 -18.25
CA LYS A 123 16.05 24.22 -19.32
C LYS A 123 14.66 24.84 -19.13
N LEU A 124 13.81 24.26 -18.28
CA LEU A 124 12.46 24.77 -18.00
C LEU A 124 12.54 26.03 -17.13
N ASP A 125 11.54 26.90 -17.19
CA ASP A 125 11.39 27.97 -16.18
C ASP A 125 10.91 27.39 -14.84
N ASP A 126 11.34 27.94 -13.71
CA ASP A 126 11.01 27.41 -12.38
C ASP A 126 9.50 27.42 -12.07
N THR A 127 8.75 28.31 -12.74
CA THR A 127 7.29 28.44 -12.59
C THR A 127 6.48 27.46 -13.43
N VAL A 128 7.12 26.73 -14.36
CA VAL A 128 6.46 25.73 -15.20
C VAL A 128 5.83 24.65 -14.33
N GLU A 129 4.53 24.42 -14.56
CA GLU A 129 3.78 23.37 -13.91
C GLU A 129 4.00 22.05 -14.66
N MET A 130 4.44 21.02 -13.94
CA MET A 130 4.64 19.68 -14.46
C MET A 130 3.58 18.74 -13.92
N ILE A 131 2.81 18.16 -14.84
CA ILE A 131 1.72 17.25 -14.52
C ILE A 131 2.20 15.81 -14.71
N GLY A 132 2.12 15.03 -13.64
CA GLY A 132 2.43 13.60 -13.64
C GLY A 132 1.48 12.80 -14.52
N ASP A 133 1.96 11.67 -15.04
CA ASP A 133 1.10 10.72 -15.73
C ASP A 133 0.23 10.00 -14.69
N ALA A 134 -1.09 10.22 -14.76
CA ALA A 134 -2.01 9.75 -13.74
C ALA A 134 -2.08 8.22 -13.63
N ASP A 135 -1.94 7.50 -14.75
CA ASP A 135 -1.93 6.04 -14.76
C ASP A 135 -0.63 5.52 -14.14
N VAL A 136 0.51 6.07 -14.53
CA VAL A 136 1.80 5.68 -13.95
C VAL A 136 1.83 5.94 -12.44
N LEU A 137 1.31 7.08 -11.99
CA LEU A 137 1.29 7.42 -10.57
C LEU A 137 0.29 6.55 -9.80
N THR A 138 -0.87 6.23 -10.38
CA THR A 138 -1.85 5.32 -9.76
C THR A 138 -1.25 3.94 -9.57
N ASP A 139 -0.62 3.40 -10.61
CA ASP A 139 0.00 2.08 -10.55
C ASP A 139 1.17 2.06 -9.56
N GLN A 140 1.99 3.11 -9.59
CA GLN A 140 3.10 3.30 -8.66
C GLN A 140 2.61 3.32 -7.22
N THR A 141 1.55 4.07 -6.94
CA THR A 141 1.00 4.19 -5.60
C THR A 141 0.48 2.85 -5.08
N ILE A 142 -0.29 2.10 -5.88
CA ILE A 142 -0.78 0.76 -5.49
C ILE A 142 0.39 -0.17 -5.19
N ALA A 143 1.37 -0.24 -6.10
CA ALA A 143 2.52 -1.13 -5.95
C ALA A 143 3.39 -0.77 -4.75
N TYR A 144 3.64 0.53 -4.54
CA TYR A 144 4.48 1.03 -3.45
C TYR A 144 3.81 0.77 -2.10
N MET A 145 2.51 1.07 -1.98
CA MET A 145 1.76 0.77 -0.76
C MET A 145 1.72 -0.72 -0.45
N THR A 146 1.55 -1.56 -1.47
CA THR A 146 1.49 -3.01 -1.29
C THR A 146 2.81 -3.55 -0.75
N ASP A 147 3.95 -3.19 -1.36
CA ASP A 147 5.26 -3.59 -0.87
C ASP A 147 5.58 -2.99 0.51
N GLU A 148 5.26 -1.72 0.73
CA GLU A 148 5.49 -1.05 2.02
C GLU A 148 4.74 -1.75 3.15
N LEU A 149 3.45 -2.04 2.97
CA LEU A 149 2.64 -2.79 3.93
C LEU A 149 3.19 -4.21 4.12
N TYR A 150 3.60 -4.87 3.04
CA TYR A 150 4.15 -6.22 3.12
C TYR A 150 5.43 -6.27 3.97
N PHE A 151 6.40 -5.38 3.70
CA PHE A 151 7.69 -5.37 4.38
C PHE A 151 7.65 -4.76 5.79
N ASN A 152 6.80 -3.76 6.03
CA ASN A 152 6.85 -2.99 7.28
C ASN A 152 5.71 -3.30 8.24
N THR A 153 4.56 -3.73 7.72
CA THR A 153 3.37 -4.00 8.54
C THR A 153 3.12 -5.49 8.72
N ILE A 154 2.99 -6.24 7.61
CA ILE A 154 2.71 -7.67 7.64
C ILE A 154 3.92 -8.45 8.16
N ARG A 155 5.13 -8.11 7.72
CA ARG A 155 6.41 -8.68 8.20
C ARG A 155 6.36 -10.21 8.33
N PRO A 156 6.13 -10.93 7.22
CA PRO A 156 6.08 -12.38 7.27
C PRO A 156 7.43 -12.94 7.71
N GLU A 157 7.42 -14.05 8.45
CA GLU A 157 8.63 -14.74 8.92
C GLU A 157 9.55 -15.15 7.76
N HIS A 158 8.94 -15.48 6.62
CA HIS A 158 9.63 -15.80 5.38
C HIS A 158 9.13 -14.86 4.28
N VAL A 159 10.07 -14.15 3.65
CA VAL A 159 9.76 -13.25 2.53
C VAL A 159 9.47 -14.08 1.28
N ASP A 160 8.26 -13.96 0.78
CA ASP A 160 7.78 -14.52 -0.49
C ASP A 160 7.22 -13.40 -1.36
N LEU A 161 8.02 -12.97 -2.34
CA LEU A 161 7.69 -11.84 -3.21
C LEU A 161 6.57 -12.16 -4.21
N THR A 162 6.12 -13.42 -4.34
CA THR A 162 4.94 -13.72 -5.16
C THR A 162 3.67 -13.16 -4.51
N VAL A 163 3.63 -13.05 -3.18
CA VAL A 163 2.48 -12.52 -2.43
C VAL A 163 2.19 -11.05 -2.79
N PRO A 164 3.11 -10.09 -2.58
CA PRO A 164 2.88 -8.70 -2.96
C PRO A 164 2.79 -8.49 -4.47
N TYR A 165 3.44 -9.33 -5.28
CA TYR A 165 3.26 -9.36 -6.74
C TYR A 165 1.79 -9.65 -7.11
N ASP A 166 1.23 -10.77 -6.62
CA ASP A 166 -0.13 -11.20 -6.95
C ASP A 166 -1.19 -10.20 -6.48
N VAL A 167 -1.00 -9.62 -5.27
CA VAL A 167 -1.89 -8.60 -4.73
C VAL A 167 -1.84 -7.33 -5.59
N THR A 168 -0.65 -6.88 -5.96
CA THR A 168 -0.50 -5.71 -6.82
C THR A 168 -1.12 -5.96 -8.19
N ASP A 169 -0.81 -7.08 -8.85
CA ASP A 169 -1.38 -7.41 -10.17
C ASP A 169 -2.92 -7.44 -10.14
N SER A 170 -3.50 -8.02 -9.09
CA SER A 170 -4.97 -8.03 -8.91
C SER A 170 -5.54 -6.62 -8.79
N PHE A 171 -4.93 -5.74 -8.00
CA PHE A 171 -5.45 -4.37 -7.78
C PHE A 171 -5.17 -3.42 -8.93
N LEU A 172 -4.11 -3.63 -9.69
CA LEU A 172 -3.88 -2.87 -10.93
C LEU A 172 -4.94 -3.18 -12.00
N ARG A 173 -5.59 -4.35 -11.93
CA ARG A 173 -6.71 -4.75 -12.81
C ARG A 173 -8.09 -4.40 -12.24
N ASP A 174 -8.17 -4.01 -10.98
CA ASP A 174 -9.41 -3.64 -10.31
C ASP A 174 -9.70 -2.14 -10.54
N GLY A 175 -10.67 -1.85 -11.41
CA GLY A 175 -11.07 -0.48 -11.74
C GLY A 175 -11.55 0.34 -10.53
N VAL A 176 -12.13 -0.29 -9.51
CA VAL A 176 -12.58 0.39 -8.30
C VAL A 176 -11.38 0.82 -7.47
N MET A 177 -10.41 -0.08 -7.30
CA MET A 177 -9.18 0.22 -6.55
C MET A 177 -8.35 1.32 -7.23
N ARG A 178 -8.22 1.26 -8.55
CA ARG A 178 -7.58 2.33 -9.33
C ARG A 178 -8.28 3.67 -9.15
N GLU A 179 -9.61 3.70 -9.21
CA GLU A 179 -10.39 4.94 -9.08
C GLU A 179 -10.26 5.57 -7.70
N ILE A 180 -10.19 4.76 -6.63
CA ILE A 180 -9.94 5.23 -5.27
C ILE A 180 -8.60 5.95 -5.20
N VAL A 181 -7.53 5.36 -5.74
CA VAL A 181 -6.19 5.95 -5.75
C VAL A 181 -6.15 7.20 -6.61
N LEU A 182 -6.73 7.15 -7.81
CA LEU A 182 -6.79 8.30 -8.72
C LEU A 182 -7.50 9.49 -8.06
N THR A 183 -8.59 9.25 -7.34
CA THR A 183 -9.31 10.28 -6.58
C THR A 183 -8.44 10.92 -5.50
N HIS A 184 -7.63 10.13 -4.78
CA HIS A 184 -6.70 10.66 -3.78
C HIS A 184 -5.57 11.46 -4.44
N LEU A 185 -4.99 10.97 -5.53
CA LEU A 185 -3.94 11.68 -6.27
C LEU A 185 -4.45 13.03 -6.82
N ALA A 186 -5.70 13.08 -7.28
CA ALA A 186 -6.32 14.32 -7.76
C ALA A 186 -6.68 15.30 -6.64
N ARG A 187 -6.75 14.84 -5.38
CA ARG A 187 -7.20 15.64 -4.23
C ARG A 187 -6.27 15.43 -3.02
N PRO A 188 -5.05 16.00 -3.05
CA PRO A 188 -4.05 15.80 -1.99
C PRO A 188 -4.49 16.31 -0.60
N TYR A 189 -5.59 17.07 -0.50
CA TYR A 189 -6.18 17.51 0.76
C TYR A 189 -7.14 16.50 1.42
N LEU A 190 -7.40 15.33 0.80
CA LEU A 190 -8.28 14.29 1.36
C LEU A 190 -7.71 13.53 2.56
N GLY A 191 -6.53 13.92 3.06
CA GLY A 191 -5.82 13.24 4.15
C GLY A 191 -4.69 12.36 3.62
N SER A 192 -4.02 11.65 4.54
CA SER A 192 -2.98 10.70 4.14
C SER A 192 -3.61 9.52 3.43
N LEU A 193 -2.96 9.02 2.39
CA LEU A 193 -3.39 7.78 1.74
C LEU A 193 -3.36 6.59 2.73
N ALA A 194 -2.52 6.67 3.76
CA ALA A 194 -2.50 5.74 4.89
C ALA A 194 -3.86 5.64 5.59
N ASP A 195 -4.62 6.74 5.68
CA ASP A 195 -5.93 6.80 6.32
C ASP A 195 -7.07 6.33 5.40
N SER A 196 -6.79 6.08 4.11
CA SER A 196 -7.80 5.65 3.15
C SER A 196 -8.27 4.21 3.39
N PRO A 197 -9.47 3.81 2.90
CA PRO A 197 -9.92 2.41 2.92
C PRO A 197 -8.92 1.45 2.25
N LEU A 198 -8.14 1.98 1.29
CA LEU A 198 -7.21 1.20 0.49
C LEU A 198 -6.15 0.50 1.34
N THR A 199 -5.60 1.20 2.33
CA THR A 199 -4.55 0.65 3.22
C THR A 199 -5.05 -0.60 3.93
N GLY A 200 -6.26 -0.53 4.49
CA GLY A 200 -6.90 -1.67 5.15
C GLY A 200 -7.15 -2.82 4.19
N ILE A 201 -7.71 -2.54 3.02
CA ILE A 201 -7.98 -3.54 1.98
C ILE A 201 -6.69 -4.24 1.52
N ILE A 202 -5.63 -3.49 1.22
CA ILE A 202 -4.33 -4.05 0.82
C ILE A 202 -3.73 -4.91 1.93
N ALA A 203 -3.62 -4.37 3.14
CA ALA A 203 -3.01 -5.09 4.26
C ALA A 203 -3.78 -6.37 4.61
N MET A 204 -5.12 -6.32 4.63
CA MET A 204 -5.95 -7.51 4.86
C MET A 204 -5.77 -8.56 3.76
N THR A 205 -5.68 -8.12 2.51
CA THR A 205 -5.45 -9.02 1.37
C THR A 205 -4.07 -9.67 1.48
N LEU A 206 -3.02 -8.90 1.76
CA LEU A 206 -1.67 -9.42 1.96
C LEU A 206 -1.63 -10.45 3.09
N GLN A 207 -2.22 -10.15 4.24
CA GLN A 207 -2.26 -11.05 5.38
C GLN A 207 -2.97 -12.37 5.02
N ALA A 208 -4.10 -12.31 4.31
CA ALA A 208 -4.81 -13.50 3.85
C ALA A 208 -3.95 -14.34 2.88
N ARG A 209 -3.24 -13.69 1.95
CA ARG A 209 -2.35 -14.37 1.00
C ARG A 209 -1.15 -15.00 1.68
N VAL A 210 -0.59 -14.37 2.73
CA VAL A 210 0.45 -14.98 3.58
C VAL A 210 -0.02 -16.27 4.24
N TRP A 211 -1.31 -16.38 4.58
CA TRP A 211 -1.92 -17.63 5.06
C TRP A 211 -2.25 -18.65 3.96
N GLY A 212 -1.95 -18.35 2.70
CA GLY A 212 -2.37 -19.16 1.56
C GLY A 212 -3.90 -19.22 1.38
N ALA A 213 -4.61 -18.23 1.92
CA ALA A 213 -6.06 -18.15 1.89
C ALA A 213 -6.53 -17.17 0.79
N GLY A 214 -7.73 -17.41 0.27
CA GLY A 214 -8.49 -16.37 -0.41
C GLY A 214 -9.00 -15.35 0.61
N VAL A 215 -9.18 -14.10 0.18
CA VAL A 215 -9.85 -13.08 0.97
C VAL A 215 -11.22 -12.81 0.37
N SER A 216 -12.23 -12.74 1.23
CA SER A 216 -13.53 -12.19 0.88
C SER A 216 -13.80 -11.02 1.82
N PHE A 217 -14.04 -9.85 1.24
CA PHE A 217 -14.54 -8.71 2.00
C PHE A 217 -16.03 -8.90 2.21
N VAL A 218 -16.45 -8.91 3.47
CA VAL A 218 -17.87 -8.88 3.83
C VAL A 218 -18.44 -7.50 3.53
N ARG A 219 -19.77 -7.42 3.43
CA ARG A 219 -20.46 -6.13 3.33
C ARG A 219 -20.01 -5.24 4.48
N GLN A 220 -19.64 -3.99 4.15
CA GLN A 220 -19.26 -3.00 5.16
C GLN A 220 -20.36 -2.96 6.22
N PRO A 221 -20.04 -3.31 7.47
CA PRO A 221 -21.03 -3.32 8.53
C PRO A 221 -21.67 -1.94 8.70
N SER A 222 -22.98 -1.93 8.93
CA SER A 222 -23.77 -0.75 9.21
C SER A 222 -24.20 -0.72 10.69
N ASP A 223 -24.82 0.39 11.11
CA ASP A 223 -25.40 0.55 12.44
C ASP A 223 -24.43 0.20 13.58
N ILE A 224 -23.30 0.92 13.61
CA ILE A 224 -22.24 0.70 14.59
C ILE A 224 -22.55 1.47 15.86
N SER A 225 -22.66 0.75 16.97
CA SER A 225 -23.02 1.32 18.28
C SER A 225 -22.13 0.77 19.40
N VAL A 226 -21.97 1.56 20.45
CA VAL A 226 -21.36 1.09 21.69
C VAL A 226 -22.45 0.41 22.52
N GLN A 227 -22.15 -0.78 23.01
CA GLN A 227 -23.02 -1.57 23.88
C GLN A 227 -22.26 -1.96 25.15
N GLU A 228 -22.98 -2.44 26.16
CA GLU A 228 -22.41 -2.84 27.45
C GLU A 228 -23.00 -4.19 27.90
N ASP A 229 -22.15 -5.12 28.33
CA ASP A 229 -22.53 -6.40 28.94
C ASP A 229 -21.76 -6.59 30.25
N ALA A 230 -22.44 -7.11 31.27
CA ALA A 230 -21.89 -7.22 32.62
C ALA A 230 -20.63 -8.11 32.72
N ARG A 231 -20.38 -9.01 31.75
CA ARG A 231 -19.25 -9.96 31.77
C ARG A 231 -18.04 -9.45 31.02
N ILE A 232 -18.27 -8.79 29.88
CA ILE A 232 -17.19 -8.36 28.96
C ILE A 232 -16.97 -6.85 28.95
N GLY A 233 -17.85 -6.08 29.61
CA GLY A 233 -17.81 -4.62 29.64
C GLY A 233 -18.38 -4.00 28.35
N GLN A 234 -17.84 -2.83 28.00
CA GLN A 234 -18.26 -2.10 26.80
C GLN A 234 -17.61 -2.67 25.54
N TYR A 235 -18.36 -2.71 24.44
CA TYR A 235 -17.93 -3.25 23.16
C TYR A 235 -18.58 -2.51 21.98
N LEU A 236 -18.04 -2.69 20.78
CA LEU A 236 -18.68 -2.24 19.54
C LEU A 236 -19.62 -3.34 19.03
N LEU A 237 -20.87 -2.99 18.77
CA LEU A 237 -21.80 -3.83 18.03
C LEU A 237 -21.91 -3.28 16.61
N ALA A 238 -21.66 -4.12 15.62
CA ALA A 238 -21.82 -3.82 14.21
C ALA A 238 -22.86 -4.77 13.60
N LYS A 239 -23.73 -4.25 12.73
CA LYS A 239 -24.68 -5.08 11.99
C LYS A 239 -24.19 -5.30 10.57
N THR A 240 -24.39 -6.49 10.02
CA THR A 240 -24.05 -6.81 8.63
C THR A 240 -25.01 -7.88 8.08
N ASP A 241 -24.81 -8.35 6.86
CA ASP A 241 -25.66 -9.40 6.30
C ASP A 241 -25.48 -10.76 7.03
N ALA A 242 -26.52 -11.59 6.99
CA ALA A 242 -26.54 -12.87 7.71
C ALA A 242 -25.41 -13.82 7.28
N THR A 243 -25.10 -13.87 5.99
CA THR A 243 -24.02 -14.71 5.43
C THR A 243 -22.67 -14.34 6.04
N SER A 244 -22.40 -13.04 6.18
CA SER A 244 -21.18 -12.53 6.81
C SER A 244 -21.08 -12.93 8.29
N VAL A 245 -22.19 -12.85 9.03
CA VAL A 245 -22.23 -13.29 10.44
C VAL A 245 -22.04 -14.80 10.57
N GLU A 246 -22.60 -15.60 9.66
CA GLU A 246 -22.40 -17.05 9.63
C GLU A 246 -20.95 -17.42 9.33
N ALA A 247 -20.31 -16.75 8.37
CA ALA A 247 -18.89 -16.96 8.07
C ALA A 247 -18.00 -16.64 9.28
N LEU A 248 -18.23 -15.49 9.93
CA LEU A 248 -17.54 -15.12 11.17
C LEU A 248 -17.76 -16.16 12.27
N ARG A 249 -18.99 -16.65 12.43
CA ARG A 249 -19.31 -17.69 13.42
C ARG A 249 -18.52 -18.96 13.16
N ALA A 250 -18.52 -19.44 11.92
CA ALA A 250 -17.80 -20.65 11.55
C ALA A 250 -16.30 -20.52 11.83
N LEU A 251 -15.71 -19.35 11.55
CA LEU A 251 -14.31 -19.08 11.85
C LEU A 251 -14.03 -19.11 13.36
N VAL A 252 -14.84 -18.42 14.17
CA VAL A 252 -14.67 -18.37 15.63
C VAL A 252 -14.91 -19.74 16.28
N GLU A 253 -15.97 -20.45 15.88
CA GLU A 253 -16.33 -21.76 16.43
C GLU A 253 -15.39 -22.88 15.96
N SER A 254 -14.58 -22.66 14.91
CA SER A 254 -13.54 -23.61 14.49
C SER A 254 -12.49 -23.87 15.58
N GLY A 255 -12.25 -22.88 16.46
CA GLY A 255 -11.21 -22.94 17.48
C GLY A 255 -9.77 -22.98 16.95
N ARG A 256 -9.55 -22.75 15.64
CA ARG A 256 -8.25 -22.87 14.96
C ARG A 256 -7.72 -21.54 14.42
N MET A 257 -8.17 -20.42 14.99
CA MET A 257 -7.74 -19.09 14.58
C MET A 257 -6.27 -18.82 14.95
N ASP A 258 -5.54 -18.20 14.03
CA ASP A 258 -4.17 -17.73 14.23
C ASP A 258 -4.17 -16.40 14.98
N LEU A 259 -4.54 -16.41 16.26
CA LEU A 259 -4.71 -15.19 17.06
C LEU A 259 -3.43 -14.31 17.09
N GLY A 260 -2.24 -14.93 17.09
CA GLY A 260 -0.96 -14.21 17.04
C GLY A 260 -0.56 -13.63 15.67
N ARG A 261 -1.36 -13.88 14.62
CA ARG A 261 -1.12 -13.37 13.25
C ARG A 261 -2.28 -12.55 12.70
N THR A 262 -3.23 -12.17 13.56
CA THR A 262 -4.32 -11.28 13.18
C THR A 262 -3.74 -9.91 12.79
N PHE A 263 -4.15 -9.37 11.65
CA PHE A 263 -3.83 -7.99 11.29
C PHE A 263 -4.92 -7.04 11.78
N PHE A 264 -4.49 -5.91 12.33
CA PHE A 264 -5.34 -4.81 12.74
C PHE A 264 -4.67 -3.48 12.42
N ALA A 265 -5.44 -2.53 11.88
CA ALA A 265 -5.03 -1.15 11.72
C ALA A 265 -6.21 -0.22 11.99
N ALA A 266 -5.90 0.96 12.53
CA ALA A 266 -6.87 2.02 12.75
C ALA A 266 -6.33 3.35 12.18
N GLY A 267 -7.17 4.08 11.44
CA GLY A 267 -6.88 5.41 10.91
C GLY A 267 -7.97 6.40 11.33
N THR A 268 -7.58 7.60 11.77
CA THR A 268 -8.51 8.60 12.29
C THR A 268 -8.72 9.71 11.28
N THR A 269 -9.97 10.05 10.99
CA THR A 269 -10.34 11.18 10.13
C THR A 269 -11.44 11.98 10.80
N GLY A 270 -11.10 13.18 11.28
CA GLY A 270 -12.03 14.00 12.05
C GLY A 270 -12.42 13.34 13.38
N ASP A 271 -13.71 13.17 13.61
CA ASP A 271 -14.29 12.50 14.78
C ASP A 271 -14.49 10.99 14.59
N LYS A 272 -14.11 10.45 13.43
CA LYS A 272 -14.25 9.03 13.10
C LYS A 272 -12.91 8.32 13.12
N VAL A 273 -12.94 7.08 13.58
CA VAL A 273 -11.86 6.11 13.40
C VAL A 273 -12.36 4.98 12.52
N ARG A 274 -11.58 4.69 11.48
CA ARG A 274 -11.76 3.53 10.63
C ARG A 274 -10.89 2.42 11.16
N ILE A 275 -11.49 1.29 11.45
CA ILE A 275 -10.81 0.08 11.90
C ILE A 275 -10.86 -0.95 10.78
N SER A 276 -9.71 -1.49 10.42
CA SER A 276 -9.57 -2.61 9.49
C SER A 276 -8.95 -3.78 10.24
N ALA A 277 -9.55 -4.96 10.13
CA ALA A 277 -9.00 -6.16 10.75
C ALA A 277 -9.25 -7.39 9.90
N VAL A 278 -8.29 -8.31 9.87
CA VAL A 278 -8.47 -9.64 9.29
C VAL A 278 -8.05 -10.70 10.27
N HIS A 279 -8.97 -11.64 10.48
CA HIS A 279 -8.78 -12.84 11.27
C HIS A 279 -8.80 -14.05 10.34
N GLY A 280 -8.09 -15.11 10.70
CA GLY A 280 -8.03 -16.29 9.86
C GLY A 280 -7.43 -17.50 10.55
N SER A 281 -7.39 -18.58 9.80
CA SER A 281 -6.72 -19.82 10.14
C SER A 281 -5.92 -20.28 8.94
N SER A 282 -4.59 -20.29 9.06
CA SER A 282 -3.70 -20.84 8.04
C SER A 282 -3.89 -22.36 7.86
N ALA A 283 -4.28 -23.07 8.93
CA ALA A 283 -4.60 -24.50 8.87
C ALA A 283 -5.81 -24.76 7.97
N ASP A 284 -6.85 -23.92 8.10
CA ASP A 284 -8.09 -24.05 7.33
C ASP A 284 -8.08 -23.25 6.02
N LYS A 285 -7.03 -22.49 5.76
CA LYS A 285 -6.85 -21.60 4.59
C LYS A 285 -8.03 -20.65 4.38
N VAL A 286 -8.53 -20.09 5.48
CA VAL A 286 -9.64 -19.14 5.49
C VAL A 286 -9.23 -17.85 6.20
N ALA A 287 -9.62 -16.71 5.63
CA ALA A 287 -9.44 -15.40 6.21
C ALA A 287 -10.72 -14.59 6.03
N ILE A 288 -11.17 -13.90 7.08
CA ILE A 288 -12.31 -12.99 7.06
C ILE A 288 -11.83 -11.62 7.51
N GLY A 289 -11.93 -10.66 6.59
CA GLY A 289 -11.57 -9.27 6.83
C GLY A 289 -12.82 -8.39 6.90
N PHE A 290 -12.78 -7.38 7.77
CA PHE A 290 -13.82 -6.36 7.86
C PHE A 290 -13.22 -4.98 8.05
N GLN A 291 -13.99 -3.98 7.64
CA GLN A 291 -13.69 -2.58 7.88
C GLN A 291 -14.91 -1.89 8.47
N ILE A 292 -14.73 -1.20 9.60
CA ILE A 292 -15.79 -0.47 10.30
C ILE A 292 -15.39 0.98 10.55
N GLU A 293 -16.38 1.86 10.67
CA GLU A 293 -16.18 3.26 11.07
C GLU A 293 -16.93 3.53 12.36
N ALA A 294 -16.22 4.02 13.38
CA ALA A 294 -16.75 4.28 14.71
C ALA A 294 -16.35 5.69 15.17
N ASP A 295 -17.00 6.18 16.24
CA ASP A 295 -16.61 7.41 16.92
C ASP A 295 -15.22 7.25 17.57
N ALA A 296 -14.29 8.17 17.27
CA ALA A 296 -12.91 8.08 17.73
C ALA A 296 -12.81 8.10 19.26
N ALA A 297 -13.58 8.98 19.92
CA ALA A 297 -13.59 9.08 21.38
C ALA A 297 -14.16 7.83 22.04
N ALA A 298 -15.16 7.18 21.41
CA ALA A 298 -15.66 5.89 21.85
C ALA A 298 -14.58 4.81 21.78
N VAL A 299 -13.87 4.69 20.67
CA VAL A 299 -12.80 3.69 20.50
C VAL A 299 -11.62 3.94 21.46
N GLU A 300 -11.27 5.19 21.71
CA GLU A 300 -10.25 5.55 22.70
C GLU A 300 -10.63 5.09 24.12
N ARG A 301 -11.89 5.31 24.53
CA ARG A 301 -12.40 4.81 25.82
C ARG A 301 -12.46 3.28 25.88
N LEU A 302 -12.91 2.65 24.80
CA LEU A 302 -13.02 1.19 24.72
C LEU A 302 -11.65 0.53 24.81
N SER A 303 -10.65 1.05 24.11
CA SER A 303 -9.27 0.54 24.13
C SER A 303 -8.49 0.95 25.39
N ALA A 304 -9.04 1.83 26.24
CA ALA A 304 -8.32 2.47 27.34
C ALA A 304 -6.99 3.10 26.89
N GLY A 305 -7.04 3.85 25.77
CA GLY A 305 -5.85 4.43 25.15
C GLY A 305 -4.88 3.38 24.59
N GLY A 306 -5.41 2.23 24.15
CA GLY A 306 -4.62 1.11 23.60
C GLY A 306 -4.15 0.09 24.64
N ALA A 307 -4.44 0.26 25.92
CA ALA A 307 -4.02 -0.69 26.97
C ALA A 307 -4.82 -2.01 27.00
N ARG A 308 -5.94 -2.11 26.28
CA ARG A 308 -6.73 -3.34 26.18
C ARG A 308 -7.35 -3.50 24.79
N PRO A 309 -7.65 -4.76 24.38
CA PRO A 309 -8.36 -5.03 23.14
C PRO A 309 -9.72 -4.35 23.10
N VAL A 310 -10.09 -3.88 21.92
CA VAL A 310 -11.48 -3.51 21.62
C VAL A 310 -12.19 -4.78 21.14
N TYR A 311 -13.39 -5.04 21.64
CA TYR A 311 -14.19 -6.15 21.16
C TYR A 311 -15.22 -5.64 20.15
N VAL A 312 -15.29 -6.27 18.99
CA VAL A 312 -16.31 -6.02 17.98
C VAL A 312 -17.20 -7.25 17.87
N PHE A 313 -18.49 -7.05 18.05
CA PHE A 313 -19.52 -8.06 17.92
C PHE A 313 -20.37 -7.81 16.68
N PHE A 314 -20.74 -8.88 16.01
CA PHE A 314 -21.49 -8.83 14.77
C PHE A 314 -22.87 -9.49 14.92
N LEU A 315 -23.91 -8.82 14.42
CA LEU A 315 -25.28 -9.32 14.33
C LEU A 315 -25.85 -9.14 12.92
N PRO A 316 -26.82 -9.98 12.52
CA PRO A 316 -27.44 -9.83 11.21
C PRO A 316 -28.43 -8.66 11.21
N GLU A 317 -28.41 -7.85 10.15
CA GLU A 317 -29.30 -6.69 9.99
C GLU A 317 -30.77 -7.08 9.92
N ASP A 318 -31.08 -8.26 9.37
CA ASP A 318 -32.45 -8.76 9.20
C ASP A 318 -33.07 -9.34 10.49
N GLY A 319 -32.31 -9.38 11.59
CA GLY A 319 -32.76 -9.94 12.87
C GLY A 319 -32.91 -11.46 12.87
N SER A 320 -32.38 -12.17 11.86
CA SER A 320 -32.42 -13.64 11.75
C SER A 320 -31.76 -14.36 12.93
N SER A 321 -30.89 -13.68 13.68
CA SER A 321 -30.26 -14.19 14.89
C SER A 321 -30.06 -13.10 15.93
N THR A 322 -30.22 -13.46 17.21
CA THR A 322 -29.89 -12.62 18.37
C THR A 322 -28.52 -12.94 18.97
N ARG A 323 -27.84 -13.98 18.48
CA ARG A 323 -26.55 -14.43 19.02
C ARG A 323 -25.41 -13.75 18.27
N ALA A 324 -24.78 -12.76 18.91
CA ALA A 324 -23.65 -12.07 18.31
C ALA A 324 -22.39 -12.97 18.22
N VAL A 325 -21.51 -12.66 17.26
CA VAL A 325 -20.17 -13.26 17.14
C VAL A 325 -19.15 -12.18 17.41
N GLY A 326 -18.24 -12.42 18.34
CA GLY A 326 -17.25 -11.43 18.79
C GLY A 326 -15.84 -11.75 18.32
N LEU A 327 -15.11 -10.71 17.92
CA LEU A 327 -13.68 -10.74 17.65
C LEU A 327 -12.99 -9.63 18.44
N ALA A 328 -11.79 -9.91 18.96
CA ALA A 328 -10.95 -8.92 19.60
C ALA A 328 -10.07 -8.24 18.55
N ILE A 329 -10.04 -6.92 18.53
CA ILE A 329 -9.22 -6.10 17.65
C ILE A 329 -8.22 -5.28 18.46
N GLY A 330 -6.94 -5.41 18.11
CA GLY A 330 -5.85 -4.71 18.79
C GLY A 330 -5.67 -5.12 20.25
N GLY A 331 -4.59 -4.60 20.85
CA GLY A 331 -4.09 -4.86 22.19
C GLY A 331 -2.64 -4.42 22.27
#